data_AF-X1IBR7-F1
#
_entry.id   AF-X1IBR7-F1
#
_cell.length_a   1.000
_cell.length_b   1.000
_cell.length_c   1.000
_cell.angle_alpha   90.00
_cell.angle_beta   90.00
_cell.angle_gamma   90.00
#
_symmetry.space_group_name_H-M   'P 1'
#
loop_
_entity.id
_entity.type
_entity.pdbx_description
1 polymer ?
#
loop_
_entity_poly.entity_id
_entity_poly.type
_entity_poly.pdbx_seq_one_letter_code
_entity_poly.pdbx_strand_id
1 'polypeptide(L)'
;MRKGKIIAVAGKGGTGKTAISALLIREILKLAGQDICILAIDADADSNLPDALGIACDKTTGDIRESLLEEKQRDVTLDVRAQFEGKIAEI
;
A
#
# COMPACT_ATOMS: atom_id res chain seq x y z
N MET A 1 -13.22 -1.89 -18.27
CA MET A 1 -12.48 -1.16 -17.20
C MET A 1 -11.82 0.06 -17.81
N ARG A 2 -12.04 1.27 -17.27
CA ARG A 2 -11.26 2.46 -17.67
C ARG A 2 -9.80 2.25 -17.23
N LYS A 3 -8.82 2.41 -18.13
CA LYS A 3 -7.41 2.44 -17.73
C LYS A 3 -7.18 3.67 -16.88
N GLY A 4 -6.77 3.48 -15.62
CA GLY A 4 -6.28 4.55 -14.76
C GLY A 4 -4.96 5.11 -15.25
N LYS A 5 -4.60 6.33 -14.80
CA LYS A 5 -3.25 6.86 -15.01
C LYS A 5 -2.35 6.33 -13.89
N ILE A 6 -1.17 5.85 -14.25
CA ILE A 6 -0.15 5.36 -13.30
C ILE A 6 0.89 6.47 -13.13
N ILE A 7 1.16 6.84 -11.88
CA ILE A 7 2.20 7.81 -11.51
C ILE A 7 3.16 7.10 -10.56
N ALA A 8 4.44 7.04 -10.93
CA ALA A 8 5.50 6.52 -10.08
C ALA A 8 6.40 7.67 -9.62
N VAL A 9 6.63 7.76 -8.31
CA VAL A 9 7.48 8.80 -7.70
C VAL A 9 8.78 8.14 -7.24
N ALA A 10 9.90 8.51 -7.88
CA ALA A 10 11.22 7.94 -7.61
C ALA A 10 12.27 9.03 -7.38
N GLY A 11 13.38 8.68 -6.72
CA GLY A 11 14.44 9.62 -6.34
C GLY A 11 15.30 9.11 -5.18
N LYS A 12 16.37 9.82 -4.87
CA LYS A 12 17.32 9.47 -3.78
C LYS A 12 16.60 9.41 -2.41
N GLY A 13 17.18 8.68 -1.46
CA GLY A 13 16.73 8.71 -0.06
C GLY A 13 16.72 10.13 0.51
N GLY A 14 15.67 10.49 1.24
CA GLY A 14 15.56 11.80 1.89
C GLY A 14 15.15 12.99 0.99
N THR A 15 14.83 12.79 -0.29
CA THR A 15 14.43 13.90 -1.20
C THR A 15 12.96 14.31 -1.08
N GLY A 16 12.22 13.80 -0.10
CA GLY A 16 10.81 14.17 0.11
C GLY A 16 9.78 13.43 -0.77
N LYS A 17 10.12 12.25 -1.30
CA LYS A 17 9.21 11.44 -2.16
C LYS A 17 7.85 11.18 -1.52
N THR A 18 7.84 10.71 -0.27
CA THR A 18 6.59 10.44 0.46
C THR A 18 5.77 11.71 0.66
N ALA A 19 6.43 12.83 0.99
CA ALA A 19 5.76 14.12 1.18
C ALA A 19 5.10 14.61 -0.12
N ILE A 20 5.80 14.54 -1.25
CA ILE A 20 5.23 14.98 -2.53
C ILE A 20 4.11 14.03 -2.99
N SER A 21 4.22 12.72 -2.73
CA SER A 21 3.15 11.75 -3.00
C SER A 21 1.88 12.08 -2.20
N ALA A 22 2.01 12.36 -0.90
CA ALA A 22 0.88 12.73 -0.05
C ALA A 22 0.22 14.05 -0.51
N LEU A 23 1.02 15.07 -0.84
CA LEU A 23 0.51 16.34 -1.37
C LEU A 23 -0.22 16.14 -2.71
N LEU A 24 0.36 15.35 -3.61
CA LEU A 24 -0.25 15.06 -4.91
C LEU A 24 -1.62 14.40 -4.74
N ILE A 25 -1.73 13.38 -3.89
CA ILE A 25 -3.00 12.71 -3.59
C ILE A 25 -4.02 13.70 -3.03
N ARG A 26 -3.63 14.53 -2.05
CA ARG A 26 -4.51 15.55 -1.45
C ARG A 26 -5.02 16.54 -2.49
N GLU A 27 -4.15 17.05 -3.37
CA GLU A 27 -4.55 18.03 -4.38
C GLU A 27 -5.42 17.42 -5.47
N ILE A 28 -5.15 16.17 -5.90
CA ILE A 28 -6.00 15.46 -6.84
C ILE A 28 -7.41 15.28 -6.26
N LEU A 29 -7.54 14.85 -5.00
CA LEU A 29 -8.83 14.69 -4.33
C LEU A 29 -9.59 16.02 -4.22
N LYS A 30 -8.89 17.12 -3.91
CA LYS A 30 -9.50 18.46 -3.87
C LYS A 30 -10.03 18.91 -5.22
N LEU A 31 -9.29 18.67 -6.31
CA LEU A 31 -9.64 19.16 -7.65
C LEU A 31 -10.69 18.29 -8.37
N ALA A 32 -10.61 16.98 -8.22
CA ALA A 32 -11.47 16.04 -8.95
C ALA A 32 -12.80 15.72 -8.24
N GLY A 33 -12.94 16.05 -6.96
CA GLY A 33 -14.15 15.77 -6.20
C GLY A 33 -14.36 14.26 -5.96
N GLN A 34 -15.62 13.84 -5.74
CA GLN A 34 -15.96 12.46 -5.35
C GLN A 34 -15.87 11.43 -6.49
N ASP A 35 -15.63 11.85 -7.73
CA ASP A 35 -15.63 10.97 -8.92
C ASP A 35 -14.27 10.28 -9.17
N ILE A 36 -13.28 10.47 -8.29
CA ILE A 36 -11.95 9.88 -8.45
C ILE A 36 -11.70 8.74 -7.48
N CYS A 37 -11.20 7.62 -8.02
CA CYS A 37 -10.67 6.51 -7.23
C CYS A 37 -9.14 6.52 -7.33
N ILE A 38 -8.46 6.63 -6.18
CA ILE A 38 -7.01 6.63 -6.09
C ILE A 38 -6.58 5.37 -5.36
N LEU A 39 -5.73 4.57 -6.02
CA LEU A 39 -4.97 3.51 -5.39
C LEU A 39 -3.56 4.04 -5.11
N ALA A 40 -3.23 4.24 -3.84
CA ALA A 40 -1.90 4.64 -3.40
C ALA A 40 -1.14 3.40 -2.92
N ILE A 41 0.09 3.21 -3.42
CA ILE A 41 0.96 2.09 -3.04
C ILE A 41 2.24 2.70 -2.46
N ASP A 42 2.49 2.46 -1.17
CA ASP A 42 3.79 2.76 -0.55
C ASP A 42 4.75 1.61 -0.88
N ALA A 43 5.84 1.94 -1.58
CA ALA A 43 6.84 0.97 -2.01
C ALA A 43 8.13 1.05 -1.17
N ASP A 44 8.16 1.91 -0.15
CA ASP A 44 9.26 1.95 0.82
C ASP A 44 9.08 0.84 1.88
N ALA A 45 10.19 0.28 2.38
CA ALA A 45 10.16 -0.77 3.40
C ALA A 45 9.57 -0.28 4.73
N ASP A 46 9.82 0.99 5.06
CA ASP A 46 9.18 1.69 6.16
C ASP A 46 7.91 2.37 5.65
N SER A 47 6.75 1.97 6.18
CA SER A 47 5.46 2.57 5.81
C SER A 47 5.38 4.00 6.33
N ASN A 48 5.44 4.99 5.45
CA ASN A 48 5.45 6.42 5.80
C ASN A 48 4.31 7.20 5.14
N LEU A 49 3.73 6.66 4.06
CA LEU A 49 2.66 7.33 3.32
C LEU A 49 1.35 7.45 4.12
N PRO A 50 0.90 6.45 4.90
CA PRO A 50 -0.29 6.58 5.75
C PRO A 50 -0.18 7.77 6.73
N ASP A 51 0.96 7.87 7.41
CA ASP A 51 1.23 8.96 8.36
C ASP A 51 1.25 10.33 7.67
N ALA A 52 1.88 10.45 6.50
CA ALA A 52 1.88 11.68 5.72
C ALA A 52 0.46 12.09 5.23
N LEU A 53 -0.42 11.11 5.01
CA LEU A 53 -1.82 11.33 4.69
C LEU A 53 -2.68 11.57 5.95
N GLY A 54 -2.18 11.29 7.14
CA GLY A 54 -2.91 11.40 8.40
C GLY A 54 -4.02 10.36 8.51
N ILE A 55 -3.79 9.17 7.97
CA ILE A 55 -4.72 8.03 8.02
C ILE A 55 -4.17 6.95 8.94
N ALA A 56 -5.05 6.32 9.72
CA ALA A 56 -4.67 5.12 10.47
C ALA A 56 -4.53 3.93 9.50
N CYS A 57 -3.49 3.12 9.70
CA CYS A 57 -3.27 1.89 8.96
C CYS A 57 -3.26 0.73 9.96
N ASP A 58 -4.32 -0.08 9.94
CA ASP A 58 -4.50 -1.18 10.89
C ASP A 58 -3.87 -2.50 10.42
N LYS A 59 -3.53 -2.60 9.14
CA LYS A 59 -3.01 -3.82 8.51
C LYS A 59 -2.15 -3.49 7.29
N THR A 60 -0.99 -4.12 7.20
CA THR A 60 -0.04 -4.00 6.10
C THR A 60 0.16 -5.33 5.38
N THR A 61 0.74 -5.30 4.19
CA THR A 61 1.22 -6.51 3.50
C THR A 61 2.32 -7.22 4.27
N GLY A 62 3.09 -6.48 5.09
CA GLY A 62 4.07 -7.01 6.04
C GLY A 62 3.42 -7.88 7.12
N ASP A 63 2.30 -7.42 7.69
CA ASP A 63 1.56 -8.17 8.71
C ASP A 63 0.99 -9.48 8.15
N ILE A 64 0.45 -9.44 6.91
CA ILE A 64 0.01 -10.66 6.23
C ILE A 64 1.19 -11.62 6.08
N ARG A 65 2.32 -11.13 5.56
CA ARG A 65 3.52 -11.95 5.34
C ARG A 65 3.97 -12.62 6.64
N GLU A 66 4.03 -11.88 7.74
CA GLU A 66 4.47 -12.42 9.03
C GLU A 66 3.50 -13.48 9.56
N SER A 67 2.19 -13.20 9.53
CA SER A 67 1.18 -14.18 9.95
C SER A 67 1.28 -15.52 9.19
N LEU A 68 1.57 -15.47 7.89
CA LEU A 68 1.72 -16.67 7.07
C LEU A 68 3.02 -17.43 7.35
N LEU A 69 4.09 -16.72 7.71
CA LEU A 69 5.33 -17.38 8.11
C LEU A 69 5.14 -18.18 9.40
N GLU A 70 4.40 -17.63 10.37
CA GLU A 70 4.03 -18.34 11.60
C GLU A 70 3.07 -19.52 11.34
N GLU A 71 2.11 -19.37 10.44
CA GLU A 71 1.22 -20.46 10.01
C GLU A 71 2.00 -21.59 9.33
N LYS A 72 2.94 -21.27 8.43
CA LYS A 72 3.77 -22.24 7.72
C LYS A 72 4.69 -23.05 8.66
N GLN A 73 5.16 -22.42 9.74
CA GLN A 73 5.95 -23.14 10.75
C GLN A 73 5.13 -24.20 11.48
N ARG A 74 3.81 -23.98 11.63
CA ARG A 74 2.87 -24.92 12.25
C ARG A 74 2.37 -25.98 11.26
N ASP A 75 2.18 -25.59 10.00
CA ASP A 75 1.80 -26.47 8.90
C ASP A 75 2.71 -26.28 7.69
N VAL A 76 3.65 -27.22 7.54
CA VAL A 76 4.60 -27.22 6.43
C VAL A 76 3.96 -27.47 5.06
N THR A 77 2.72 -27.96 5.01
CA THR A 77 1.98 -28.22 3.78
C THR A 77 1.20 -27.01 3.27
N LEU A 78 1.14 -25.93 4.07
CA LEU A 78 0.44 -24.71 3.74
C LEU A 78 0.95 -24.11 2.42
N ASP A 79 0.03 -23.91 1.47
CA ASP A 79 0.31 -23.11 0.27
C ASP A 79 0.32 -21.62 0.63
N VAL A 80 1.50 -21.14 1.02
CA VAL A 80 1.74 -19.75 1.39
C VAL A 80 1.30 -18.78 0.29
N ARG A 81 1.46 -19.13 -1.00
CA ARG A 81 1.15 -18.22 -2.09
C ARG A 81 -0.35 -18.02 -2.22
N ALA A 82 -1.10 -19.13 -2.27
CA ALA A 82 -2.56 -19.07 -2.35
C ALA A 82 -3.15 -18.32 -1.14
N GLN A 83 -2.62 -18.56 0.07
CA GLN A 83 -3.07 -17.86 1.28
C GLN A 83 -2.70 -16.37 1.28
N PHE A 84 -1.53 -16.01 0.77
CA PHE A 84 -1.12 -14.61 0.66
C PHE A 84 -1.99 -13.83 -0.33
N GLU A 85 -2.26 -14.41 -1.49
CA GLU A 85 -3.16 -13.82 -2.49
C GLU A 85 -4.58 -13.64 -1.94
N GLY A 86 -5.10 -14.64 -1.23
CA GLY A 86 -6.40 -14.55 -0.56
C GLY A 86 -6.45 -13.44 0.48
N LYS A 87 -5.47 -13.40 1.40
CA LYS A 87 -5.44 -12.39 2.48
C LYS A 87 -5.21 -10.96 1.98
N ILE A 88 -4.49 -10.76 0.87
CA ILE A 88 -4.33 -9.44 0.25
C ILE A 88 -5.65 -8.97 -0.36
N ALA A 89 -6.44 -9.87 -0.96
CA ALA A 89 -7.73 -9.53 -1.55
C ALA A 89 -8.79 -9.09 -0.52
N GLU A 90 -8.54 -9.33 0.77
CA GLU A 90 -9.40 -8.93 1.89
C GLU A 90 -9.05 -7.57 2.50
N ILE A 91 -7.92 -6.95 2.09
CA ILE A 91 -7.54 -5.58 2.48
C ILE A 91 -8.18 -4.58 1.52
#